data_AF-A0AAD8UB90-F1
#
_entry.id   AF-A0AAD8UB90-F1
#
_cell.length_a   1.000
_cell.length_b   1.000
_cell.length_c   1.000
_cell.angle_alpha   90.00
_cell.angle_beta   90.00
_cell.angle_gamma   90.00
#
_symmetry.space_group_name_H-M   'P 1'
#
loop_
_entity.id
_entity.type
_entity.pdbx_description
1 polymer ?
#
loop_
_entity_poly.entity_id
_entity_poly.type
_entity_poly.pdbx_seq_one_letter_code
_entity_poly.pdbx_strand_id
1 'polypeptide(L)'
;MKPFQFLIVALWATQTLGQDTAQRPLHDENQTIGDVPRVVSKDLDDFIERIREEWHAPGLAVAIVDGHNTWAKGYGYAVLNSTPVTPHTLYFTGSTTKSFTAAAISLLIDNASATSSVYPGLSWKTPVSDVLRDDFVLSDEWATAHITLEDAMSHRTGYPRHDLAPATTAKGTTRLLRHLPMAAEPRTTFLYNNK
;
A
#
# COMPACT_ATOMS: atom_id res chain seq x y z
N MET A 1 2.85 -35.40 9.88
CA MET A 1 2.08 -34.16 9.63
C MET A 1 3.05 -32.99 9.66
N LYS A 2 3.19 -32.24 8.56
CA LYS A 2 4.05 -31.04 8.51
C LYS A 2 3.30 -29.87 9.16
N PRO A 3 3.94 -29.02 9.97
CA PRO A 3 3.28 -27.84 10.52
C PRO A 3 3.06 -26.80 9.42
N PHE A 4 1.83 -26.31 9.31
CA PHE A 4 1.45 -25.20 8.46
C PHE A 4 1.98 -23.90 9.08
N GLN A 5 2.88 -23.21 8.39
CA GLN A 5 3.31 -21.85 8.73
C GLN A 5 2.25 -20.85 8.24
N PHE A 6 1.72 -20.05 9.15
CA PHE A 6 0.95 -18.85 8.81
C PHE A 6 1.86 -17.85 8.10
N LEU A 7 1.52 -17.51 6.85
CA LEU A 7 2.04 -16.29 6.22
C LEU A 7 1.06 -15.16 6.55
N ILE A 8 1.24 -14.54 7.71
CA ILE A 8 0.68 -13.20 7.94
C ILE A 8 1.47 -12.27 7.03
N VAL A 9 0.90 -11.89 5.89
CA VAL A 9 1.39 -10.74 5.13
C VAL A 9 0.98 -9.49 5.89
N ALA A 10 1.68 -9.24 6.99
CA ALA A 10 1.80 -7.90 7.50
C ALA A 10 2.71 -7.19 6.50
N LEU A 11 2.13 -6.41 5.60
CA LEU A 11 2.89 -5.43 4.84
C LEU A 11 3.28 -4.35 5.85
N TRP A 12 4.37 -4.63 6.58
CA TRP A 12 5.01 -3.63 7.38
C TRP A 12 5.60 -2.60 6.42
N ALA A 13 5.04 -1.40 6.40
CA ALA A 13 5.86 -0.22 6.22
C ALA A 13 6.62 0.04 7.54
N THR A 14 7.34 -0.95 8.04
CA THR A 14 8.52 -0.64 8.82
C THR A 14 9.41 0.15 7.87
N GLN A 15 9.95 1.27 8.33
CA GLN A 15 11.35 1.56 8.02
C GLN A 15 12.19 0.44 8.64
N THR A 16 11.99 -0.78 8.16
CA THR A 16 13.01 -1.80 8.19
C THR A 16 13.95 -1.19 7.18
N LEU A 17 15.01 -0.60 7.71
CA LEU A 17 16.33 -0.75 7.12
C LEU A 17 16.55 -2.26 6.92
N GLY A 18 15.81 -2.85 5.97
CA GLY A 18 16.21 -4.06 5.31
C GLY A 18 17.59 -3.70 4.78
N GLN A 19 18.56 -4.52 5.10
CA GLN A 19 19.98 -4.23 4.87
C GLN A 19 20.36 -4.12 3.40
N ASP A 20 19.38 -4.02 2.49
CA ASP A 20 19.53 -3.60 1.12
C ASP A 20 18.54 -2.47 0.85
N THR A 21 18.97 -1.22 1.10
CA THR A 21 18.23 -0.01 0.68
C THR A 21 18.36 0.24 -0.82
N ALA A 22 19.08 -0.62 -1.54
CA ALA A 22 19.24 -0.50 -2.97
C ALA A 22 18.00 -1.02 -3.68
N GLN A 23 17.41 -0.19 -4.55
CA GLN A 23 16.39 -0.60 -5.51
C GLN A 23 17.05 -1.52 -6.54
N ARG A 24 17.23 -2.80 -6.20
CA ARG A 24 17.83 -3.79 -7.09
C ARG A 24 16.75 -4.62 -7.78
N PRO A 25 17.03 -5.10 -9.00
CA PRO A 25 16.23 -6.15 -9.62
C PRO A 25 16.10 -7.39 -8.73
N LEU A 26 14.90 -7.98 -8.67
CA LEU A 26 14.67 -9.29 -8.04
C LEU A 26 15.42 -10.43 -8.76
N HIS A 27 15.62 -10.27 -10.07
CA HIS A 27 16.38 -11.18 -10.93
C HIS A 27 17.26 -10.35 -11.86
N ASP A 28 18.48 -10.83 -12.14
CA ASP A 28 19.47 -10.16 -13.01
C ASP A 28 19.10 -10.21 -14.50
N GLU A 29 18.05 -10.95 -14.85
CA GLU A 29 17.70 -11.15 -16.24
C GLU A 29 16.96 -9.94 -16.83
N ASN A 30 17.48 -9.46 -17.95
CA ASN A 30 16.88 -8.41 -18.78
C ASN A 30 15.68 -8.96 -19.58
N GLN A 31 14.82 -9.75 -18.92
CA GLN A 31 13.65 -10.34 -19.53
C GLN A 31 12.57 -9.28 -19.65
N THR A 32 12.31 -8.84 -20.88
CA THR A 32 10.99 -8.32 -21.23
C THR A 32 9.99 -9.42 -20.95
N ILE A 33 9.04 -9.17 -20.04
CA ILE A 33 7.95 -10.11 -19.80
C ILE A 33 7.04 -10.06 -21.05
N GLY A 34 7.24 -11.03 -21.94
CA GLY A 34 6.42 -11.30 -23.12
C GLY A 34 6.97 -10.77 -24.45
N ASP A 35 7.00 -11.64 -25.47
CA ASP A 35 7.07 -11.30 -26.91
C ASP A 35 5.72 -10.71 -27.38
N VAL A 36 5.19 -9.74 -26.63
CA VAL A 36 3.95 -9.08 -27.02
C VAL A 36 4.29 -8.09 -28.14
N PRO A 37 3.62 -8.14 -29.31
CA PRO A 37 3.92 -7.25 -30.42
C PRO A 37 3.84 -5.82 -29.93
N ARG A 38 4.95 -5.08 -30.03
CA ARG A 38 5.13 -3.63 -29.86
C ARG A 38 3.83 -2.82 -29.68
N VAL A 39 3.12 -3.01 -28.56
CA VAL A 39 1.93 -2.21 -28.22
C VAL A 39 2.38 -0.78 -27.92
N VAL A 40 3.65 -0.64 -27.52
CA VAL A 40 4.37 0.60 -27.28
C VAL A 40 5.08 1.04 -28.56
N SER A 41 4.53 2.06 -29.23
CA SER A 41 5.19 2.69 -30.38
C SER A 41 6.56 3.24 -29.98
N LYS A 42 7.45 3.45 -30.98
CA LYS A 42 8.71 4.17 -30.74
C LYS A 42 8.45 5.51 -30.04
N ASP A 43 7.36 6.18 -30.43
CA ASP A 43 6.97 7.47 -29.89
C ASP A 43 6.67 7.42 -28.39
N LEU A 44 6.08 6.32 -27.89
CA LEU A 44 5.84 6.15 -26.46
C LEU A 44 7.14 5.87 -25.70
N ASP A 45 8.04 5.07 -26.26
CA ASP A 45 9.39 4.86 -25.71
C ASP A 45 10.16 6.18 -25.59
N ASP A 46 10.18 6.97 -26.66
CA ASP A 46 10.84 8.28 -26.71
C ASP A 46 10.17 9.27 -25.73
N PHE A 47 8.85 9.22 -25.59
CA PHE A 47 8.10 10.02 -24.63
C PHE A 47 8.49 9.68 -23.19
N ILE A 48 8.57 8.39 -22.85
CA ILE A 48 8.93 7.94 -21.49
C ILE A 48 10.36 8.36 -21.15
N GLU A 49 11.33 8.17 -22.06
CA GLU A 49 12.70 8.65 -21.86
C GLU A 49 12.76 10.16 -21.68
N ARG A 50 12.02 10.93 -22.49
CA ARG A 50 11.95 12.38 -22.35
C ARG A 50 11.42 12.80 -20.97
N ILE A 51 10.36 12.15 -20.48
CA ILE A 51 9.83 12.41 -19.13
C ILE A 51 10.87 12.05 -18.06
N ARG A 52 11.58 10.92 -18.20
CA ARG A 52 12.64 10.54 -17.26
C ARG A 52 13.72 11.62 -17.18
N GLU A 53 14.16 12.13 -18.31
CA GLU A 53 15.18 13.19 -18.40
C GLU A 53 14.69 14.53 -17.85
N GLU A 54 13.46 14.95 -18.22
CA GLU A 54 12.82 16.19 -17.81
C GLU A 54 12.65 16.28 -16.28
N TRP A 55 12.25 15.17 -15.65
CA TRP A 55 12.07 15.09 -14.20
C TRP A 55 13.34 14.70 -13.45
N HIS A 56 14.47 14.57 -14.16
CA HIS A 56 15.75 14.12 -13.60
C HIS A 56 15.63 12.82 -12.79
N ALA A 57 14.74 11.93 -13.22
CA ALA A 57 14.57 10.63 -12.58
C ALA A 57 15.75 9.71 -12.96
N PRO A 58 16.48 9.14 -11.98
CA PRO A 58 17.56 8.20 -12.26
C PRO A 58 17.12 7.03 -13.12
N GLY A 59 15.92 6.50 -12.84
CA GLY A 59 15.30 5.43 -13.59
C GLY A 59 13.83 5.23 -13.22
N LEU A 60 13.09 4.58 -14.09
CA LEU A 60 11.67 4.24 -13.90
C LEU A 60 11.36 2.92 -14.60
N ALA A 61 10.36 2.19 -14.12
CA ALA A 61 9.82 1.01 -14.78
C ALA A 61 8.36 1.26 -15.16
N VAL A 62 7.98 0.83 -16.36
CA VAL A 62 6.61 0.97 -16.89
C VAL A 62 6.09 -0.40 -17.27
N ALA A 63 4.84 -0.68 -16.90
CA ALA A 63 4.10 -1.84 -17.35
C ALA A 63 2.75 -1.42 -17.94
N ILE A 64 2.34 -2.07 -19.02
CA ILE A 64 1.05 -1.90 -19.68
C ILE A 64 0.39 -3.28 -19.74
N VAL A 65 -0.83 -3.38 -19.20
CA VAL A 65 -1.60 -4.62 -19.14
C VAL A 65 -2.87 -4.45 -19.96
N ASP A 66 -3.07 -5.32 -20.94
CA ASP A 66 -4.26 -5.40 -21.80
C ASP A 66 -4.78 -6.84 -21.85
N GLY A 67 -5.81 -7.13 -21.05
CA GLY A 67 -6.33 -8.47 -20.87
C GLY A 67 -5.25 -9.44 -20.37
N HIS A 68 -4.87 -10.39 -21.23
CA HIS A 68 -3.81 -11.37 -20.95
C HIS A 68 -2.42 -10.93 -21.43
N ASN A 69 -2.33 -9.80 -22.13
CA ASN A 69 -1.08 -9.27 -22.62
C ASN A 69 -0.48 -8.32 -21.60
N THR A 70 0.80 -8.49 -21.28
CA THR A 70 1.55 -7.56 -20.45
C THR A 70 2.82 -7.20 -21.18
N TRP A 71 3.10 -5.91 -21.28
CA TRP A 71 4.40 -5.39 -21.67
C TRP A 71 5.01 -4.66 -20.48
N ALA A 72 6.29 -4.85 -20.23
CA ALA A 72 6.99 -4.12 -19.18
C ALA A 72 8.44 -3.82 -19.59
N LYS A 73 8.94 -2.63 -19.24
CA LYS A 73 10.29 -2.17 -19.54
C LYS A 73 10.84 -1.24 -18.45
N GLY A 74 12.14 -1.35 -18.21
CA GLY A 74 12.91 -0.42 -17.39
C GLY A 74 13.61 0.64 -18.24
N TYR A 75 13.75 1.84 -17.68
CA TYR A 75 14.41 2.99 -18.29
C TYR A 75 15.41 3.59 -17.29
N GLY A 76 16.61 3.95 -17.75
CA GLY A 76 17.66 4.52 -16.91
C GLY A 76 18.26 3.52 -15.90
N TYR A 77 18.60 4.02 -14.72
CA TYR A 77 19.36 3.29 -13.69
C TYR A 77 18.63 3.25 -12.34
N ALA A 78 18.56 2.07 -11.75
CA ALA A 78 18.06 1.83 -10.40
C ALA A 78 19.10 2.24 -9.33
N VAL A 79 20.38 2.09 -9.67
CA VAL A 79 21.51 2.68 -8.92
C VAL A 79 22.33 3.50 -9.92
N LEU A 80 22.45 4.80 -9.66
CA LEU A 80 23.11 5.75 -10.56
C LEU A 80 24.43 5.18 -11.09
N ASN A 81 24.57 5.20 -12.41
CA ASN A 81 25.77 4.79 -13.16
C ASN A 81 26.27 3.35 -12.89
N SER A 82 25.43 2.45 -12.36
CA SER A 82 25.86 1.09 -12.03
C SER A 82 24.82 0.01 -12.33
N THR A 83 23.55 0.21 -11.99
CA THR A 83 22.53 -0.84 -12.15
C THR A 83 21.40 -0.33 -13.04
N PRO A 84 21.22 -0.88 -14.26
CA PRO A 84 20.08 -0.55 -15.12
C PRO A 84 18.75 -0.92 -14.44
N VAL A 85 17.71 -0.15 -14.73
CA VAL A 85 16.35 -0.56 -14.34
C VAL A 85 15.89 -1.72 -15.22
N THR A 86 15.25 -2.70 -14.60
CA THR A 86 14.53 -3.79 -15.27
C THR A 86 13.08 -3.82 -14.79
N PRO A 87 12.16 -4.54 -15.48
CA PRO A 87 10.81 -4.80 -14.98
C PRO A 87 10.76 -5.43 -13.58
N HIS A 88 11.85 -6.05 -13.14
CA HIS A 88 11.98 -6.71 -11.83
C HIS A 88 12.58 -5.81 -10.76
N THR A 89 12.89 -4.54 -11.06
CA THR A 89 13.42 -3.58 -10.08
C THR A 89 12.39 -3.28 -9.00
N LEU A 90 12.80 -3.44 -7.73
CA LEU A 90 11.93 -3.11 -6.60
C LEU A 90 11.92 -1.61 -6.32
N TYR A 91 10.72 -1.07 -6.13
CA TYR A 91 10.50 0.32 -5.73
C TYR A 91 9.73 0.40 -4.42
N PHE A 92 10.01 1.42 -3.62
CA PHE A 92 9.09 1.84 -2.57
C PHE A 92 7.89 2.53 -3.23
N THR A 93 6.75 1.84 -3.27
CA THR A 93 5.53 2.33 -3.95
C THR A 93 4.68 3.26 -3.08
N GLY A 94 5.08 3.49 -1.83
CA GLY A 94 4.47 4.46 -0.93
C GLY A 94 2.96 4.22 -0.78
N SER A 95 2.17 5.26 -1.05
CA SER A 95 0.72 5.22 -0.84
C SER A 95 -0.04 4.24 -1.73
N THR A 96 0.55 3.72 -2.80
CA THR A 96 -0.03 2.63 -3.60
C THR A 96 -0.24 1.37 -2.76
N THR A 97 0.52 1.19 -1.66
CA THR A 97 0.31 0.13 -0.67
C THR A 97 -1.11 0.11 -0.09
N LYS A 98 -1.80 1.25 -0.01
CA LYS A 98 -3.17 1.32 0.55
C LYS A 98 -4.17 0.47 -0.23
N SER A 99 -4.03 0.37 -1.55
CA SER A 99 -4.90 -0.47 -2.38
C SER A 99 -4.74 -1.96 -2.03
N PHE A 100 -3.52 -2.39 -1.71
CA PHE A 100 -3.27 -3.76 -1.23
C PHE A 100 -3.88 -4.00 0.15
N THR A 101 -3.77 -3.03 1.07
CA THR A 101 -4.45 -3.10 2.38
C THR A 101 -5.97 -3.20 2.22
N ALA A 102 -6.56 -2.40 1.32
CA ALA A 102 -7.99 -2.45 1.02
C ALA A 102 -8.41 -3.82 0.48
N ALA A 103 -7.65 -4.36 -0.48
CA ALA A 103 -7.91 -5.69 -1.04
C ALA A 103 -7.80 -6.79 0.03
N ALA A 104 -6.79 -6.73 0.91
CA ALA A 104 -6.64 -7.69 2.00
C ALA A 104 -7.83 -7.67 2.97
N ILE A 105 -8.32 -6.48 3.34
CA ILE A 105 -9.51 -6.33 4.19
C ILE A 105 -10.77 -6.86 3.47
N SER A 106 -10.92 -6.57 2.17
CA SER A 106 -12.04 -7.09 1.38
C SER A 106 -12.06 -8.62 1.39
N LEU A 107 -10.91 -9.26 1.15
CA LEU A 107 -10.79 -10.72 1.19
C LEU A 107 -11.08 -11.29 2.59
N LEU A 108 -10.69 -10.58 3.66
CA LEU A 108 -11.02 -10.98 5.02
C LEU A 108 -12.54 -10.91 5.29
N ILE A 109 -13.22 -9.87 4.82
CA ILE A 109 -14.68 -9.72 4.92
C ILE A 109 -15.41 -10.82 4.12
N ASP A 110 -14.97 -11.08 2.89
CA ASP A 110 -15.55 -12.11 2.02
C ASP A 110 -15.40 -13.50 2.67
N ASN A 111 -14.22 -13.82 3.18
CA ASN A 111 -13.95 -15.10 3.86
C ASN A 111 -14.68 -15.22 5.20
N ALA A 112 -14.83 -14.13 5.95
CA ALA A 112 -15.58 -14.11 7.21
C ALA A 112 -17.06 -14.42 7.00
N SER A 113 -17.63 -13.95 5.89
CA SER A 113 -19.00 -14.26 5.48
C SER A 113 -19.16 -15.73 5.08
N ALA A 114 -18.10 -16.37 4.60
CA ALA A 114 -18.15 -17.72 4.08
C ALA A 114 -17.87 -18.83 5.13
N THR A 115 -16.96 -18.62 6.10
CA THR A 115 -16.48 -19.78 6.92
C THR A 115 -15.71 -19.47 8.21
N SER A 116 -15.52 -18.21 8.62
CA SER A 116 -14.59 -17.89 9.73
C SER A 116 -15.25 -17.96 11.13
N SER A 117 -14.62 -18.69 12.05
CA SER A 117 -14.96 -18.69 13.49
C SER A 117 -14.32 -17.55 14.29
N VAL A 118 -13.39 -16.80 13.69
CA VAL A 118 -12.59 -15.76 14.38
C VAL A 118 -13.28 -14.40 14.38
N TYR A 119 -13.99 -14.06 13.29
CA TYR A 119 -14.76 -12.81 13.17
C TYR A 119 -16.10 -13.06 12.46
N PRO A 120 -17.07 -13.73 13.11
CA PRO A 120 -18.38 -13.95 12.51
C PRO A 120 -19.05 -12.60 12.21
N GLY A 121 -19.51 -12.42 10.97
CA GLY A 121 -20.23 -11.21 10.56
C GLY A 121 -19.38 -9.96 10.35
N LEU A 122 -18.05 -10.11 10.16
CA LEU A 122 -17.19 -8.99 9.77
C LEU A 122 -17.72 -8.37 8.46
N SER A 123 -17.91 -7.05 8.45
CA SER A 123 -18.38 -6.30 7.30
C SER A 123 -17.73 -4.93 7.23
N TRP A 124 -17.87 -4.24 6.10
CA TRP A 124 -17.43 -2.83 5.97
C TRP A 124 -18.03 -1.89 7.02
N LYS A 125 -19.20 -2.25 7.56
CA LYS A 125 -19.90 -1.48 8.61
C LYS A 125 -19.45 -1.85 10.03
N THR A 126 -18.58 -2.83 10.20
CA THR A 126 -18.07 -3.21 11.52
C THR A 126 -17.22 -2.06 12.08
N PRO A 127 -17.52 -1.58 13.31
CA PRO A 127 -16.66 -0.65 14.02
C PRO A 127 -15.23 -1.16 14.15
N VAL A 128 -14.24 -0.30 13.96
CA VAL A 128 -12.81 -0.68 14.09
C VAL A 128 -12.48 -1.14 15.52
N SER A 129 -13.15 -0.54 16.51
CA SER A 129 -13.05 -0.91 17.93
C SER A 129 -13.53 -2.33 18.22
N ASP A 130 -14.47 -2.90 17.46
CA ASP A 130 -14.89 -4.30 17.63
C ASP A 130 -13.78 -5.28 17.22
N VAL A 131 -12.90 -4.87 16.29
CA VAL A 131 -11.80 -5.68 15.77
C VAL A 131 -10.54 -5.53 16.62
N LEU A 132 -10.13 -4.28 16.90
CA LEU A 132 -8.86 -3.95 17.57
C LEU A 132 -9.00 -3.74 19.08
N ARG A 133 -10.23 -3.60 19.59
CA ARG A 133 -10.55 -3.42 21.01
C ARG A 133 -9.74 -2.27 21.62
N ASP A 134 -9.10 -2.49 22.76
CA ASP A 134 -8.36 -1.48 23.53
C ASP A 134 -7.19 -0.80 22.77
N ASP A 135 -6.77 -1.39 21.64
CA ASP A 135 -5.76 -0.80 20.78
C ASP A 135 -6.31 0.37 19.93
N PHE A 136 -7.61 0.37 19.60
CA PHE A 136 -8.26 1.44 18.85
C PHE A 136 -9.12 2.32 19.77
N VAL A 137 -8.53 3.43 20.19
CA VAL A 137 -9.18 4.49 20.97
C VAL A 137 -8.81 5.81 20.32
N LEU A 138 -9.80 6.66 20.10
CA LEU A 138 -9.65 8.00 19.52
C LEU A 138 -9.85 9.06 20.60
N SER A 139 -9.53 10.31 20.28
CA SER A 139 -9.74 11.44 21.19
C SER A 139 -11.21 11.74 21.46
N ASP A 140 -12.10 11.24 20.60
CA ASP A 140 -13.55 11.34 20.71
C ASP A 140 -14.17 9.97 20.97
N GLU A 141 -15.03 9.89 21.99
CA GLU A 141 -15.65 8.64 22.45
C GLU A 141 -16.66 8.13 21.42
N TRP A 142 -17.43 9.02 20.79
CA TRP A 142 -18.39 8.63 19.76
C TRP A 142 -17.67 8.06 18.54
N ALA A 143 -16.62 8.72 18.07
CA ALA A 143 -15.81 8.25 16.95
C ALA A 143 -15.16 6.90 17.26
N THR A 144 -14.68 6.68 18.48
CA THR A 144 -14.14 5.39 18.92
C THR A 144 -15.16 4.26 18.77
N ALA A 145 -16.42 4.51 19.11
CA ALA A 145 -17.48 3.51 19.05
C ALA A 145 -18.09 3.32 17.65
N HIS A 146 -17.99 4.32 16.75
CA HIS A 146 -18.80 4.34 15.53
C HIS A 146 -18.01 4.42 14.21
N ILE A 147 -16.69 4.66 14.23
CA ILE A 147 -15.87 4.60 13.02
C ILE A 147 -15.77 3.16 12.54
N THR A 148 -16.17 2.95 11.29
CA THR A 148 -16.19 1.63 10.66
C THR A 148 -14.92 1.36 9.85
N LEU A 149 -14.74 0.10 9.44
CA LEU A 149 -13.70 -0.28 8.48
C LEU A 149 -13.83 0.52 7.16
N GLU A 150 -15.05 0.78 6.69
CA GLU A 150 -15.30 1.64 5.52
C GLU A 150 -14.81 3.07 5.73
N ASP A 151 -15.13 3.68 6.88
CA ASP A 151 -14.72 5.05 7.18
C ASP A 151 -13.19 5.18 7.22
N ALA A 152 -12.52 4.21 7.83
CA ALA A 152 -11.05 4.14 7.88
C ALA A 152 -10.44 4.00 6.47
N MET A 153 -10.99 3.12 5.64
CA MET A 153 -10.48 2.85 4.29
C MET A 153 -10.84 3.93 3.26
N SER A 154 -11.80 4.81 3.57
CA SER A 154 -12.27 5.88 2.69
C SER A 154 -11.88 7.28 3.13
N HIS A 155 -11.00 7.42 4.15
CA HIS A 155 -10.53 8.70 4.67
C HIS A 155 -11.64 9.60 5.23
N ARG A 156 -12.60 8.99 5.94
CA ARG A 156 -13.79 9.66 6.48
C ARG A 156 -13.86 9.64 8.02
N THR A 157 -12.73 9.43 8.66
CA THR A 157 -12.62 9.31 10.12
C THR A 157 -12.66 10.66 10.86
N GLY A 158 -12.45 11.78 10.16
CA GLY A 158 -12.27 13.10 10.79
C GLY A 158 -10.84 13.38 11.27
N TYR A 159 -9.92 12.41 11.14
CA TYR A 159 -8.51 12.57 11.49
C TYR A 159 -7.69 13.06 10.29
N PRO A 160 -6.92 14.16 10.43
CA PRO A 160 -5.93 14.57 9.44
C PRO A 160 -4.66 13.69 9.51
N ARG A 161 -3.67 13.99 8.66
CA ARG A 161 -2.46 13.15 8.48
C ARG A 161 -1.63 12.90 9.74
N HIS A 162 -1.50 13.92 10.59
CA HIS A 162 -0.60 13.92 11.76
C HIS A 162 0.82 13.37 11.46
N ASP A 163 1.39 13.72 10.30
CA ASP A 163 2.63 13.10 9.79
C ASP A 163 3.81 13.23 10.78
N LEU A 164 3.84 14.26 11.61
CA LEU A 164 4.89 14.50 12.61
C LEU A 164 4.70 13.75 13.94
N ALA A 165 3.55 13.10 14.16
CA ALA A 165 3.30 12.45 15.44
C ALA A 165 4.10 11.13 15.56
N PRO A 166 4.87 10.91 16.64
CA PRO A 166 5.88 9.86 16.69
C PRO A 166 5.27 8.49 17.01
N ALA A 167 5.36 7.55 16.07
CA ALA A 167 5.10 6.13 16.31
C ALA A 167 5.93 5.29 15.34
N THR A 168 6.46 4.17 15.83
CA THR A 168 7.39 3.30 15.09
C THR A 168 6.79 1.92 14.77
N THR A 169 5.62 1.60 15.31
CA THR A 169 4.93 0.32 15.10
C THR A 169 3.47 0.56 14.73
N ALA A 170 2.86 -0.35 13.97
CA ALA A 170 1.43 -0.25 13.61
C ALA A 170 0.54 -0.08 14.86
N LYS A 171 0.73 -0.93 15.87
CA LYS A 171 0.03 -0.84 17.15
C LYS A 171 0.28 0.48 17.89
N GLY A 172 1.53 0.97 17.86
CA GLY A 172 1.88 2.27 18.43
C GLY A 172 1.17 3.43 17.72
N THR A 173 1.12 3.38 16.38
CA THR A 173 0.41 4.37 15.56
C THR A 173 -1.08 4.38 15.86
N THR A 174 -1.73 3.21 15.92
CA THR A 174 -3.15 3.11 16.28
C THR A 174 -3.42 3.66 17.68
N ARG A 175 -2.59 3.28 18.67
CA ARG A 175 -2.77 3.76 20.04
C ARG A 175 -2.52 5.27 20.18
N LEU A 176 -1.65 5.84 19.37
CA LEU A 176 -1.35 7.28 19.38
C LEU A 176 -2.56 8.14 19.03
N LEU A 177 -3.51 7.62 18.24
CA LEU A 177 -4.72 8.35 17.81
C LEU A 177 -5.53 8.89 18.99
N ARG A 178 -5.51 8.22 20.16
CA ARG A 178 -6.19 8.68 21.39
C ARG A 178 -5.69 10.04 21.91
N HIS A 179 -4.52 10.47 21.45
CA HIS A 179 -3.88 11.74 21.86
C HIS A 179 -3.84 12.78 20.73
N LEU A 180 -4.41 12.46 19.57
CA LEU A 180 -4.37 13.32 18.40
C LEU A 180 -5.75 13.95 18.16
N PRO A 181 -5.82 15.26 17.88
CA PRO A 181 -7.09 15.96 17.70
C PRO A 181 -7.71 15.66 16.33
N MET A 182 -9.03 15.49 16.31
CA MET A 182 -9.81 15.48 15.09
C MET A 182 -9.88 16.88 14.46
N ALA A 183 -9.97 16.94 13.13
CA ALA A 183 -10.13 18.19 12.37
C ALA A 183 -11.55 18.40 11.85
N ALA A 184 -12.36 17.33 11.79
CA ALA A 184 -13.76 17.37 11.36
C ALA A 184 -14.55 16.24 12.02
N GLU A 185 -15.88 16.38 12.06
CA GLU A 185 -16.77 15.29 12.45
C GLU A 185 -16.65 14.12 11.45
N PRO A 186 -16.78 12.86 11.90
CA PRO A 186 -16.72 11.70 11.02
C PRO A 186 -17.72 11.83 9.86
N ARG A 187 -17.31 11.36 8.67
CA ARG A 187 -18.14 11.29 7.45
C ARG A 187 -18.55 12.63 6.82
N THR A 188 -18.16 13.78 7.40
CA THR A 188 -18.52 15.10 6.85
C THR A 188 -17.51 15.62 5.82
N THR A 189 -16.25 15.23 5.93
CA THR A 189 -15.15 15.69 5.07
C THR A 189 -14.18 14.57 4.75
N PHE A 190 -13.64 14.54 3.53
CA PHE A 190 -12.53 13.67 3.16
C PHE A 190 -11.22 14.24 3.69
N LEU A 191 -10.51 13.47 4.53
CA LEU A 191 -9.21 13.85 5.09
C LEU A 191 -8.21 12.72 4.88
N TYR A 192 -7.34 12.86 3.89
CA TYR A 192 -6.30 11.88 3.62
C TYR A 192 -5.43 11.66 4.86
N ASN A 193 -5.31 10.41 5.28
CA ASN A 193 -4.57 10.02 6.48
C ASN A 193 -3.85 8.68 6.26
N ASN A 194 -2.61 8.61 6.75
CA ASN A 194 -1.75 7.42 6.68
C ASN A 194 -1.84 6.54 7.94
N LYS A 195 -2.46 7.04 9.01
CA LYS A 195 -2.49 6.45 10.35
C LYS A 195 -3.83 5.85 10.70
#